data_AF-A0A897N6X3-F1
#
_entry.id   AF-A0A897N6X3-F1
#
_cell.length_a   1.000
_cell.length_b   1.000
_cell.length_c   1.000
_cell.angle_alpha   90.00
_cell.angle_beta   90.00
_cell.angle_gamma   90.00
#
_symmetry.space_group_name_H-M   'P 1'
#
loop_
_entity.id
_entity.type
_entity.pdbx_description
1 polymer ?
#
loop_
_entity_poly.entity_id
_entity_poly.type
_entity_poly.pdbx_seq_one_letter_code
_entity_poly.pdbx_strand_id
1 'polypeptide(L)'
;MMADLVGLNELANDPNLTFIAFIAFFLLAVLGVRFALYAYWNGRAGNSTQTTLWGYLLLVGVVATGYGLVGIGRIVLFADWLLEVASGIALLFALVLALALREIDAASAGGRTRSDTEASLTVLFLGAVGAVTAGLVALPAYRQSIAGLVGTGGLLFLSYGYRFGQRQLDRTRVRGTLLETLLRHLLPVLLFAALIPIAELAVFAGLDRVIVLHVQVVLVIMTATTLMTSTIKLRQNLRGMRT
;
A
#
# COMPACT_ATOMS: atom_id res chain seq x y z
N MET A 1 18.93 29.35 11.07
CA MET A 1 17.79 29.60 10.16
C MET A 1 16.93 28.33 10.12
N MET A 2 16.12 28.11 11.16
CA MET A 2 15.19 26.98 11.32
C MET A 2 13.96 27.51 12.08
N ALA A 3 13.31 28.53 11.53
CA ALA A 3 12.22 29.20 12.24
C ALA A 3 10.82 28.90 11.67
N ASP A 4 10.67 28.46 10.43
CA ASP A 4 9.35 28.18 9.84
C ASP A 4 9.34 26.86 9.03
N LEU A 5 9.67 25.73 9.68
CA LEU A 5 9.51 24.40 9.04
C LEU A 5 8.09 23.83 9.22
N VAL A 6 7.36 24.32 10.22
CA VAL A 6 6.04 23.84 10.60
C VAL A 6 5.01 24.91 10.27
N GLY A 7 4.03 24.57 9.45
CA GLY A 7 2.95 25.44 9.04
C GLY A 7 1.99 24.72 8.09
N LEU A 8 0.86 25.36 7.78
CA LEU A 8 -0.12 24.77 6.86
C LEU A 8 0.39 24.91 5.42
N ASN A 9 0.67 23.78 4.79
CA ASN A 9 0.97 23.68 3.37
C ASN A 9 -0.27 23.15 2.64
N GLU A 10 -1.03 24.06 2.04
CA GLU A 10 -2.28 23.72 1.36
C GLU A 10 -2.00 22.87 0.10
N LEU A 11 -2.68 21.74 -0.02
CA LEU A 11 -2.66 20.96 -1.23
C LEU A 11 -3.38 21.75 -2.33
N ALA A 12 -2.65 22.07 -3.39
CA ALA A 12 -3.18 22.78 -4.56
C ALA A 12 -3.82 24.15 -4.23
N ASN A 13 -3.42 24.80 -3.13
CA ASN A 13 -4.04 26.04 -2.62
C ASN A 13 -5.56 25.90 -2.42
N ASP A 14 -6.02 24.68 -2.06
CA ASP A 14 -7.42 24.38 -1.74
C ASP A 14 -7.54 23.92 -0.28
N PRO A 15 -8.13 24.74 0.61
CA PRO A 15 -8.27 24.40 2.03
C PRO A 15 -9.24 23.24 2.27
N ASN A 16 -10.26 23.06 1.42
CA ASN A 16 -11.22 21.95 1.55
C ASN A 16 -10.55 20.62 1.20
N LEU A 17 -9.80 20.59 0.09
CA LEU A 17 -9.00 19.43 -0.29
C LEU A 17 -7.99 19.09 0.82
N THR A 18 -7.29 20.09 1.34
CA THR A 18 -6.29 19.93 2.40
C THR A 18 -6.89 19.32 3.66
N PHE A 19 -8.07 19.82 4.09
CA PHE A 19 -8.79 19.28 5.24
C PHE A 19 -9.20 17.81 5.05
N ILE A 20 -9.80 17.48 3.90
CA ILE A 20 -10.23 16.11 3.60
C ILE A 20 -9.01 15.18 3.51
N ALA A 21 -7.94 15.63 2.85
CA ALA A 21 -6.69 14.89 2.73
C ALA A 21 -6.07 14.61 4.11
N PHE A 22 -6.05 15.61 5.00
CA PHE A 22 -5.54 15.46 6.35
C PHE A 22 -6.26 14.34 7.11
N ILE A 23 -7.60 14.34 7.07
CA ILE A 23 -8.41 13.29 7.71
C ILE A 23 -8.16 11.94 7.05
N ALA A 24 -8.09 11.87 5.72
CA ALA A 24 -7.86 10.64 4.98
C ALA A 24 -6.51 10.00 5.37
N PHE A 25 -5.44 10.78 5.42
CA PHE A 25 -4.11 10.31 5.81
C PHE A 25 -4.04 9.91 7.29
N PHE A 26 -4.72 10.65 8.18
CA PHE A 26 -4.82 10.29 9.59
C PHE A 26 -5.56 8.96 9.79
N LEU A 27 -6.70 8.78 9.12
CA LEU A 27 -7.45 7.53 9.14
C LEU A 27 -6.60 6.36 8.62
N LEU A 28 -5.90 6.56 7.50
CA LEU A 28 -5.02 5.52 6.95
C LEU A 28 -3.88 5.18 7.92
N ALA A 29 -3.27 6.17 8.57
CA ALA A 29 -2.21 5.96 9.54
C ALA A 29 -2.70 5.11 10.73
N VAL A 30 -3.81 5.51 11.34
CA VAL A 30 -4.39 4.80 12.50
C VAL A 30 -4.82 3.38 12.13
N LEU A 31 -5.46 3.21 10.97
CA LEU A 31 -5.89 1.89 10.50
C LEU A 31 -4.70 1.02 10.08
N GLY A 32 -3.64 1.61 9.51
CA GLY A 32 -2.38 0.94 9.21
C GLY A 32 -1.73 0.36 10.47
N VAL A 33 -1.63 1.17 11.53
CA VAL A 33 -1.10 0.72 12.84
C VAL A 33 -1.94 -0.43 13.37
N ARG A 34 -3.26 -0.27 13.35
CA ARG A 34 -4.18 -1.29 13.85
C ARG A 34 -4.08 -2.59 13.06
N PHE A 35 -3.97 -2.52 11.74
CA PHE A 35 -3.78 -3.66 10.87
C PHE A 35 -2.45 -4.38 11.17
N ALA A 36 -1.35 -3.63 11.27
CA ALA A 36 -0.03 -4.16 11.60
C ALA A 36 0.00 -4.88 12.95
N LEU A 37 -0.62 -4.29 13.98
CA LEU A 37 -0.71 -4.90 15.31
C LEU A 37 -1.45 -6.24 15.30
N TYR A 38 -2.60 -6.31 14.60
CA TYR A 38 -3.31 -7.58 14.49
C TYR A 38 -2.56 -8.60 13.63
N ALA A 39 -1.89 -8.19 12.55
CA ALA A 39 -1.05 -9.08 11.77
C ALA A 39 0.09 -9.66 12.61
N TYR A 40 0.76 -8.82 13.41
CA TYR A 40 1.81 -9.24 14.35
C TYR A 40 1.30 -10.26 15.38
N TRP A 41 0.17 -9.97 16.03
CA TRP A 41 -0.39 -10.89 17.03
C TRP A 41 -0.88 -12.20 16.43
N ASN A 42 -1.44 -12.18 15.21
CA ASN A 42 -1.78 -13.40 14.50
C ASN A 42 -0.54 -14.23 14.16
N GLY A 43 0.56 -13.59 13.73
CA GLY A 43 1.83 -14.27 13.47
C GLY A 43 2.46 -14.91 14.71
N ARG A 44 2.29 -14.29 15.88
CA ARG A 44 2.78 -14.85 17.15
C ARG A 44 1.90 -15.99 17.68
N ALA A 45 0.59 -15.94 17.44
CA ALA A 45 -0.36 -16.94 17.91
C ALA A 45 -0.52 -18.13 16.95
N GLY A 46 -0.21 -17.94 15.67
CA GLY A 46 -0.38 -18.95 14.63
C GLY A 46 0.80 -19.92 14.50
N ASN A 47 0.63 -20.92 13.63
CA ASN A 47 1.65 -21.93 13.36
C ASN A 47 2.88 -21.33 12.64
N SER A 48 4.07 -21.87 12.94
CA SER A 48 5.36 -21.45 12.38
C SER A 48 5.43 -21.50 10.85
N THR A 49 4.61 -22.35 10.22
CA THR A 49 4.50 -22.52 8.76
C THR A 49 3.97 -21.28 8.02
N GLN A 50 3.27 -20.35 8.70
CA GLN A 50 2.67 -19.15 8.07
C GLN A 50 3.38 -17.84 8.45
N THR A 51 4.55 -17.91 9.09
CA THR A 51 5.30 -16.74 9.55
C THR A 51 5.58 -15.71 8.44
N THR A 52 5.92 -16.18 7.24
CA THR A 52 6.18 -15.31 6.08
C THR A 52 4.94 -14.50 5.67
N LEU A 53 3.76 -15.13 5.65
CA LEU A 53 2.49 -14.46 5.34
C LEU A 53 2.19 -13.35 6.34
N TRP A 54 2.31 -13.65 7.64
CA TRP A 54 2.08 -12.65 8.68
C TRP A 54 3.10 -11.52 8.63
N GLY A 55 4.34 -11.80 8.23
CA GLY A 55 5.37 -10.79 7.98
C GLY A 55 4.99 -9.82 6.86
N TYR A 56 4.49 -10.30 5.73
CA TYR A 56 4.01 -9.41 4.66
C TYR A 56 2.78 -8.61 5.06
N LEU A 57 1.82 -9.20 5.77
CA LEU A 57 0.66 -8.45 6.29
C LEU A 57 1.06 -7.39 7.31
N LEU A 58 2.04 -7.68 8.16
CA LEU A 58 2.63 -6.67 9.05
C LEU A 58 3.25 -5.53 8.23
N LEU A 59 4.03 -5.87 7.20
CA LEU A 59 4.65 -4.89 6.32
C LEU A 59 3.62 -4.03 5.59
N VAL A 60 2.48 -4.60 5.13
CA VAL A 60 1.34 -3.85 4.57
C VAL A 60 0.88 -2.76 5.54
N GLY A 61 0.66 -3.10 6.81
CA GLY A 61 0.21 -2.12 7.80
C GLY A 61 1.27 -1.07 8.14
N VAL A 62 2.54 -1.46 8.20
CA VAL A 62 3.66 -0.54 8.43
C VAL A 62 3.80 0.47 7.28
N VAL A 63 3.75 0.00 6.03
CA VAL A 63 3.85 0.87 4.85
C VAL A 63 2.61 1.77 4.74
N ALA A 64 1.41 1.26 5.01
CA ALA A 64 0.19 2.08 5.07
C ALA A 64 0.32 3.21 6.12
N THR A 65 0.87 2.87 7.29
CA THR A 65 1.15 3.84 8.36
C THR A 65 2.14 4.90 7.90
N GLY A 66 3.27 4.47 7.32
CA GLY A 66 4.28 5.38 6.78
C GLY A 66 3.72 6.31 5.71
N TYR A 67 2.88 5.79 4.81
CA TYR A 67 2.22 6.59 3.78
C TYR A 67 1.28 7.64 4.38
N GLY A 68 0.46 7.25 5.36
CA GLY A 68 -0.39 8.19 6.10
C GLY A 68 0.41 9.28 6.82
N LEU A 69 1.49 8.91 7.50
CA LEU A 69 2.36 9.87 8.19
C LEU A 69 3.06 10.84 7.24
N VAL A 70 3.55 10.36 6.10
CA VAL A 70 4.14 11.24 5.07
C VAL A 70 3.08 12.16 4.47
N GLY A 71 1.85 11.67 4.25
CA GLY A 71 0.72 12.49 3.81
C GLY A 71 0.36 13.61 4.80
N ILE A 72 0.35 13.32 6.10
CA ILE A 72 0.20 14.34 7.16
C ILE A 72 1.37 15.32 7.12
N GLY A 73 2.60 14.80 7.01
CA GLY A 73 3.81 15.60 6.92
C GLY A 73 3.76 16.60 5.76
N ARG A 74 3.22 16.21 4.61
CA ARG A 74 3.05 17.11 3.45
C ARG A 74 2.17 18.32 3.75
N ILE A 75 1.21 18.19 4.67
CA ILE A 75 0.25 19.24 5.02
C ILE A 75 0.81 20.14 6.13
N VAL A 76 1.61 19.58 7.04
CA VAL A 76 2.10 20.28 8.24
C VAL A 76 3.53 20.81 8.08
N LEU A 77 4.26 20.36 7.07
CA LEU A 77 5.65 20.73 6.82
C LEU A 77 5.81 21.38 5.45
N PHE A 78 6.60 22.46 5.41
CA PHE A 78 7.03 23.11 4.17
C PHE A 78 8.21 22.35 3.54
N ALA A 79 7.96 21.12 3.07
CA ALA A 79 8.99 20.25 2.51
C ALA A 79 8.52 19.60 1.19
N ASP A 80 8.98 20.15 0.07
CA ASP A 80 8.58 19.72 -1.28
C ASP A 80 8.97 18.27 -1.62
N TRP A 81 10.04 17.76 -1.00
CA TRP A 81 10.51 16.38 -1.21
C TRP A 81 9.56 15.32 -0.64
N LEU A 82 8.65 15.68 0.28
CA LEU A 82 7.66 14.76 0.85
C LEU A 82 6.66 14.27 -0.21
N LEU A 83 6.37 15.07 -1.24
CA LEU A 83 5.52 14.64 -2.36
C LEU A 83 6.14 13.45 -3.10
N GLU A 84 7.45 13.53 -3.37
CA GLU A 84 8.20 12.51 -4.08
C GLU A 84 8.31 11.22 -3.26
N VAL A 85 8.57 11.38 -1.96
CA VAL A 85 8.59 10.26 -1.02
C VAL A 85 7.21 9.62 -0.87
N ALA A 86 6.13 10.41 -0.85
CA ALA A 86 4.77 9.87 -0.83
C ALA A 86 4.52 8.99 -2.08
N SER A 87 4.93 9.43 -3.26
CA SER A 87 4.78 8.68 -4.51
C SER A 87 5.53 7.33 -4.46
N GLY A 88 6.77 7.35 -3.97
CA GLY A 88 7.57 6.14 -3.75
C GLY A 88 6.96 5.18 -2.73
N ILE A 89 6.45 5.70 -1.62
CA ILE A 89 5.79 4.89 -0.58
C ILE A 89 4.46 4.31 -1.10
N ALA A 90 3.69 5.06 -1.89
CA ALA A 90 2.47 4.55 -2.50
C ALA A 90 2.77 3.36 -3.44
N LEU A 91 3.86 3.45 -4.20
CA LEU A 91 4.34 2.36 -5.04
C LEU A 91 4.80 1.15 -4.21
N LEU A 92 5.56 1.40 -3.13
CA LEU A 92 5.95 0.36 -2.18
C LEU A 92 4.72 -0.32 -1.55
N PHE A 93 3.68 0.45 -1.24
CA PHE A 93 2.45 -0.07 -0.66
C PHE A 93 1.76 -1.05 -1.60
N ALA A 94 1.62 -0.67 -2.88
CA ALA A 94 1.10 -1.55 -3.93
C ALA A 94 1.94 -2.83 -4.09
N LEU A 95 3.27 -2.70 -4.11
CA LEU A 95 4.19 -3.84 -4.18
C LEU A 95 4.00 -4.80 -3.00
N VAL A 96 4.00 -4.29 -1.78
CA VAL A 96 3.90 -5.11 -0.57
C VAL A 96 2.54 -5.82 -0.51
N LEU A 97 1.46 -5.16 -0.92
CA LEU A 97 0.14 -5.80 -1.06
C LEU A 97 0.17 -6.92 -2.12
N ALA A 98 0.80 -6.68 -3.27
CA ALA A 98 0.91 -7.68 -4.33
C ALA A 98 1.72 -8.92 -3.88
N LEU A 99 2.80 -8.70 -3.11
CA LEU A 99 3.58 -9.77 -2.48
C LEU A 99 2.77 -10.52 -1.42
N ALA A 100 1.97 -9.81 -0.60
CA ALA A 100 1.10 -10.45 0.39
C ALA A 100 0.06 -11.38 -0.29
N LEU A 101 -0.55 -10.95 -1.40
CA LEU A 101 -1.47 -11.80 -2.17
C LEU A 101 -0.78 -13.02 -2.78
N ARG A 102 0.46 -12.88 -3.28
CA ARG A 102 1.26 -14.00 -3.77
C ARG A 102 1.51 -15.03 -2.66
N GLU A 103 1.90 -14.60 -1.47
CA GLU A 103 2.14 -15.50 -0.36
C GLU A 103 0.85 -16.17 0.15
N ILE A 104 -0.30 -15.49 0.07
CA ILE A 104 -1.60 -16.11 0.35
C ILE A 104 -1.90 -17.24 -0.64
N ASP A 105 -1.65 -17.04 -1.94
CA ASP A 105 -1.80 -18.09 -2.97
C ASP A 105 -0.83 -19.26 -2.73
N ALA A 106 0.44 -18.97 -2.42
CA ALA A 106 1.45 -19.99 -2.12
C ALA A 106 1.12 -20.81 -0.86
N ALA A 107 0.68 -20.16 0.21
CA ALA A 107 0.24 -20.81 1.45
C ALA A 107 -1.00 -21.68 1.22
N SER A 108 -1.92 -21.24 0.37
CA SER A 108 -3.14 -21.98 0.04
C SER A 108 -2.88 -23.19 -0.86
N ALA A 109 -1.81 -23.16 -1.67
CA ALA A 109 -1.40 -24.27 -2.54
C ALA A 109 -0.60 -25.38 -1.82
N GLY A 110 -0.66 -25.46 -0.48
CA GLY A 110 0.00 -26.52 0.29
C GLY A 110 1.42 -26.18 0.77
N GLY A 111 1.77 -24.89 0.90
CA GLY A 111 3.02 -24.47 1.53
C GLY A 111 4.26 -24.85 0.71
N ARG A 112 4.29 -24.45 -0.57
CA ARG A 112 5.50 -24.57 -1.39
C ARG A 112 6.64 -23.79 -0.74
N THR A 113 7.81 -24.42 -0.61
CA THR A 113 9.05 -23.73 -0.26
C THR A 113 9.31 -22.64 -1.28
N ARG A 114 9.57 -21.43 -0.79
CA ARG A 114 9.90 -20.26 -1.62
C ARG A 114 11.03 -20.64 -2.57
N SER A 115 10.83 -20.44 -3.86
CA SER A 115 11.89 -20.66 -4.84
C SER A 115 12.92 -19.53 -4.79
N ASP A 116 14.18 -19.83 -5.08
CA ASP A 116 15.24 -18.81 -5.20
C ASP A 116 14.87 -17.72 -6.21
N THR A 117 14.13 -18.08 -7.26
CA THR A 117 13.57 -17.15 -8.24
C THR A 117 12.59 -16.16 -7.60
N GLU A 118 11.68 -16.61 -6.72
CA GLU A 118 10.73 -15.74 -6.02
C GLU A 118 11.41 -14.84 -4.98
N ALA A 119 12.50 -15.31 -4.35
CA ALA A 119 13.35 -14.49 -3.49
C ALA A 119 14.05 -13.39 -4.29
N SER A 120 14.71 -13.78 -5.40
CA SER A 120 15.38 -12.86 -6.31
C SER A 120 14.44 -11.81 -6.88
N LEU A 121 13.24 -12.20 -7.32
CA LEU A 121 12.22 -11.27 -7.83
C LEU A 121 11.75 -10.27 -6.78
N THR A 122 11.58 -10.69 -5.52
CA THR A 122 11.22 -9.76 -4.44
C THR A 122 12.32 -8.75 -4.18
N VAL A 123 13.59 -9.18 -4.13
CA VAL A 123 14.73 -8.28 -3.97
C VAL A 123 14.81 -7.32 -5.16
N LEU A 124 14.60 -7.81 -6.38
CA LEU A 124 14.57 -7.00 -7.60
C LEU A 124 13.46 -5.94 -7.53
N PHE A 125 12.23 -6.30 -7.17
CA PHE A 125 11.13 -5.35 -7.08
C PHE A 125 11.34 -4.31 -5.97
N LEU A 126 11.84 -4.73 -4.80
CA LEU A 126 12.18 -3.80 -3.72
C LEU A 126 13.31 -2.85 -4.14
N GLY A 127 14.35 -3.38 -4.79
CA GLY A 127 15.44 -2.59 -5.35
C GLY A 127 14.95 -1.60 -6.41
N ALA A 128 14.05 -2.02 -7.29
CA ALA A 128 13.47 -1.15 -8.31
C ALA A 128 12.62 -0.02 -7.69
N VAL A 129 11.75 -0.33 -6.72
CA VAL A 129 10.96 0.69 -6.01
C VAL A 129 11.87 1.65 -5.25
N GLY A 130 12.91 1.13 -4.58
CA GLY A 130 13.91 1.93 -3.89
C GLY A 130 14.66 2.86 -4.85
N ALA A 131 15.12 2.34 -6.00
CA ALA A 131 15.82 3.11 -7.02
C ALA A 131 14.94 4.19 -7.65
N VAL A 132 13.68 3.89 -7.96
CA VAL A 132 12.70 4.87 -8.48
C VAL A 132 12.44 5.96 -7.45
N THR A 133 12.25 5.59 -6.18
CA THR A 133 12.01 6.55 -5.09
C THR A 133 13.24 7.44 -4.86
N ALA A 134 14.44 6.87 -4.82
CA ALA A 134 15.69 7.62 -4.71
C ALA A 134 15.90 8.54 -5.91
N GLY A 135 15.57 8.08 -7.11
CA GLY A 135 15.62 8.87 -8.34
C GLY A 135 14.71 10.09 -8.30
N LEU A 136 13.47 9.95 -7.82
CA LEU A 136 12.54 11.10 -7.69
C LEU A 136 13.10 12.21 -6.79
N VAL A 137 13.74 11.81 -5.68
CA VAL A 137 14.30 12.76 -4.70
C VAL A 137 15.62 13.36 -5.20
N ALA A 138 16.51 12.56 -5.76
CA ALA A 138 17.87 12.97 -6.13
C ALA A 138 17.96 13.65 -7.50
N LEU A 139 17.04 13.37 -8.43
CA LEU A 139 17.12 13.80 -9.83
C LEU A 139 15.90 14.64 -10.25
N PRO A 140 15.82 15.91 -9.82
CA PRO A 140 14.68 16.78 -10.12
C PRO A 140 14.44 16.98 -11.62
N ALA A 141 15.50 16.99 -12.43
CA ALA A 141 15.43 17.15 -13.88
C ALA A 141 14.68 16.02 -14.61
N TYR A 142 14.56 14.84 -14.01
CA TYR A 142 13.93 13.66 -14.62
C TYR A 142 12.59 13.28 -13.96
N ARG A 143 12.04 14.12 -13.07
CA ARG A 143 10.83 13.82 -12.29
C ARG A 143 9.64 13.39 -13.15
N GLN A 144 9.40 14.04 -14.28
CA GLN A 144 8.28 13.70 -15.16
C GLN A 144 8.42 12.29 -15.74
N SER A 145 9.62 11.91 -16.19
CA SER A 145 9.89 10.56 -16.71
C SER A 145 9.81 9.51 -15.61
N ILE A 146 10.32 9.81 -14.41
CA ILE A 146 10.30 8.89 -13.27
C ILE A 146 8.87 8.74 -12.71
N ALA A 147 8.05 9.79 -12.74
CA ALA A 147 6.62 9.71 -12.39
C ALA A 147 5.86 8.77 -13.34
N GLY A 148 6.20 8.78 -14.63
CA GLY A 148 5.69 7.78 -15.59
C GLY A 148 6.07 6.35 -15.20
N LEU A 149 7.29 6.13 -14.70
CA LEU A 149 7.72 4.84 -14.16
C LEU A 149 6.97 4.45 -12.89
N VAL A 150 6.65 5.40 -12.00
CA VAL A 150 5.83 5.15 -10.81
C VAL A 150 4.43 4.68 -11.21
N GLY A 151 3.78 5.39 -12.12
CA GLY A 151 2.44 5.00 -12.57
C GLY A 151 2.42 3.66 -13.29
N THR A 152 3.41 3.41 -14.15
CA THR A 152 3.58 2.11 -14.83
C THR A 152 3.90 0.99 -13.84
N GLY A 153 4.73 1.25 -12.83
CA GLY A 153 5.00 0.34 -11.73
C GLY A 153 3.74 -0.01 -10.94
N GLY A 154 2.86 0.98 -10.71
CA GLY A 154 1.54 0.76 -10.11
C GLY A 154 0.70 -0.23 -10.91
N LEU A 155 0.64 -0.08 -12.25
CA LEU A 155 -0.04 -1.03 -13.14
C LEU A 155 0.57 -2.43 -13.08
N LEU A 156 1.90 -2.53 -13.07
CA LEU A 156 2.63 -3.79 -12.98
C LEU A 156 2.30 -4.53 -11.67
N PHE A 157 2.35 -3.84 -10.52
CA PHE A 157 2.08 -4.46 -9.22
C PHE A 157 0.60 -4.79 -9.02
N LEU A 158 -0.31 -3.94 -9.50
CA LEU A 158 -1.74 -4.26 -9.54
C LEU A 158 -1.98 -5.52 -10.35
N SER A 159 -1.46 -5.59 -11.57
CA SER A 159 -1.62 -6.74 -12.46
C SER A 159 -1.00 -8.01 -11.87
N TYR A 160 0.18 -7.89 -11.25
CA TYR A 160 0.86 -8.98 -10.57
C TYR A 160 0.01 -9.53 -9.42
N GLY A 161 -0.39 -8.68 -8.47
CA GLY A 161 -1.19 -9.09 -7.31
C GLY A 161 -2.59 -9.59 -7.69
N TYR A 162 -3.24 -8.94 -8.67
CA TYR A 162 -4.55 -9.35 -9.16
C TYR A 162 -4.54 -10.74 -9.79
N ARG A 163 -3.49 -11.11 -10.53
CA ARG A 163 -3.36 -12.47 -11.09
C ARG A 163 -3.30 -13.55 -10.01
N PHE A 164 -2.61 -13.32 -8.89
CA PHE A 164 -2.63 -14.26 -7.76
C PHE A 164 -3.99 -14.28 -7.06
N GLY A 165 -4.62 -13.11 -6.91
CA GLY A 165 -5.99 -13.00 -6.38
C GLY A 165 -7.01 -13.81 -7.18
N GLN A 166 -6.99 -13.70 -8.51
CA GLN A 166 -7.90 -14.39 -9.42
C GLN A 166 -7.70 -15.90 -9.43
N ARG A 167 -6.44 -16.37 -9.54
CA ARG A 167 -6.12 -17.81 -9.54
C ARG A 167 -6.70 -18.52 -8.32
N GLN A 168 -6.71 -17.86 -7.18
CA GLN A 168 -7.26 -18.43 -5.95
C GLN A 168 -8.79 -18.45 -5.96
N LEU A 169 -9.45 -17.38 -6.43
CA LEU A 169 -10.91 -17.31 -6.56
C LEU A 169 -11.44 -18.39 -7.53
N ASP A 170 -10.71 -18.70 -8.60
CA ASP A 170 -11.09 -19.71 -9.58
C ASP A 170 -10.91 -21.15 -9.09
N ARG A 171 -9.90 -21.40 -8.25
CA ARG A 171 -9.59 -22.74 -7.72
C ARG A 171 -10.50 -23.16 -6.56
N THR A 172 -11.07 -22.22 -5.82
CA THR A 172 -11.88 -22.53 -4.64
C THR A 172 -13.38 -22.43 -4.93
N ARG A 173 -13.94 -23.42 -5.64
CA ARG A 173 -15.39 -23.66 -5.63
C ARG A 173 -15.91 -24.25 -4.29
N VAL A 174 -15.03 -24.51 -3.32
CA VAL A 174 -15.37 -24.93 -1.95
C VAL A 174 -14.95 -23.85 -0.95
N ARG A 175 -15.94 -23.14 -0.41
CA ARG A 175 -15.83 -21.99 0.51
C ARG A 175 -15.39 -22.44 1.91
N GLY A 176 -14.53 -21.69 2.59
CA GLY A 176 -14.48 -21.75 4.07
C GLY A 176 -13.18 -21.46 4.80
N THR A 177 -12.08 -21.08 4.12
CA THR A 177 -10.81 -20.81 4.83
C THR A 177 -10.61 -19.33 5.16
N LEU A 178 -9.88 -19.06 6.24
CA LEU A 178 -9.57 -17.69 6.67
C LEU A 178 -8.75 -16.91 5.63
N LEU A 179 -7.81 -17.59 4.96
CA LEU A 179 -6.98 -17.00 3.90
C LEU A 179 -7.82 -16.54 2.72
N GLU A 180 -8.84 -17.32 2.32
CA GLU A 180 -9.78 -16.93 1.26
C GLU A 180 -10.54 -15.65 1.64
N THR A 181 -10.99 -15.59 2.90
CA THR A 181 -11.67 -14.39 3.41
C THR A 181 -10.73 -13.19 3.42
N LEU A 182 -9.48 -13.33 3.91
CA LEU A 182 -8.51 -12.24 3.89
C LEU A 182 -8.21 -11.77 2.46
N LEU A 183 -8.02 -12.69 1.51
CA LEU A 183 -7.77 -12.37 0.11
C LEU A 183 -8.90 -11.50 -0.47
N ARG A 184 -10.15 -11.88 -0.22
CA ARG A 184 -11.31 -11.13 -0.72
C ARG A 184 -11.37 -9.69 -0.20
N HIS A 185 -10.82 -9.42 0.98
CA HIS A 185 -10.81 -8.08 1.57
C HIS A 185 -9.52 -7.30 1.23
N LEU A 186 -8.42 -7.99 0.96
CA LEU A 186 -7.16 -7.38 0.54
C LEU A 186 -7.10 -7.03 -0.94
N LEU A 187 -7.86 -7.71 -1.79
CA LEU A 187 -7.90 -7.44 -3.23
C LEU A 187 -8.46 -6.02 -3.54
N PRO A 188 -9.55 -5.56 -2.90
CA PRO A 188 -9.97 -4.16 -2.96
C PRO A 188 -8.91 -3.19 -2.41
N VAL A 189 -8.20 -3.55 -1.33
CA VAL A 189 -7.13 -2.72 -0.77
C VAL A 189 -6.01 -2.53 -1.79
N LEU A 190 -5.56 -3.61 -2.45
CA LEU A 190 -4.59 -3.55 -3.54
C LEU A 190 -5.07 -2.67 -4.68
N LEU A 191 -6.33 -2.83 -5.10
CA LEU A 191 -6.90 -2.03 -6.19
C LEU A 191 -6.79 -0.54 -5.90
N PHE A 192 -7.32 -0.09 -4.76
CA PHE A 192 -7.30 1.33 -4.42
C PHE A 192 -5.90 1.85 -4.14
N ALA A 193 -5.06 1.07 -3.42
CA ALA A 193 -3.69 1.46 -3.14
C ALA A 193 -2.84 1.59 -4.40
N ALA A 194 -3.00 0.69 -5.38
CA ALA A 194 -2.26 0.74 -6.64
C ALA A 194 -2.79 1.82 -7.59
N LEU A 195 -4.08 2.17 -7.50
CA LEU A 195 -4.62 3.29 -8.28
C LEU A 195 -4.01 4.64 -7.90
N ILE A 196 -3.49 4.80 -6.67
CA ILE A 196 -2.83 6.03 -6.22
C ILE A 196 -1.61 6.37 -7.10
N PRO A 197 -0.58 5.49 -7.25
CA PRO A 197 0.52 5.76 -8.16
C PRO A 197 0.09 5.72 -9.62
N ILE A 198 -0.89 4.88 -10.02
CA ILE A 198 -1.40 4.86 -11.42
C ILE A 198 -1.98 6.22 -11.81
N ALA A 199 -2.60 6.94 -10.88
CA ALA A 199 -3.14 8.28 -11.15
C ALA A 199 -2.07 9.29 -11.61
N GLU A 200 -0.78 9.06 -11.34
CA GLU A 200 0.32 9.88 -11.88
C GLU A 200 0.42 9.79 -13.42
N LEU A 201 -0.07 8.70 -14.04
CA LEU A 201 -0.15 8.61 -15.50
C LEU A 201 -1.13 9.62 -16.09
N ALA A 202 -2.15 10.05 -15.33
CA ALA A 202 -3.06 11.09 -15.80
C ALA A 202 -2.33 12.45 -15.93
N VAL A 203 -1.42 12.75 -14.99
CA VAL A 203 -0.55 13.94 -15.09
C VAL A 203 0.32 13.84 -16.34
N PHE A 204 0.89 12.66 -16.61
CA PHE A 204 1.66 12.42 -17.83
C PHE A 204 0.82 12.58 -19.10
N ALA A 205 -0.47 12.23 -19.05
CA ALA A 205 -1.43 12.41 -20.14
C ALA A 205 -1.94 13.87 -20.28
N GLY A 206 -1.46 14.80 -19.44
CA GLY A 206 -1.80 16.22 -19.52
C GLY A 206 -3.00 16.65 -18.67
N LEU A 207 -3.49 15.81 -17.75
CA LEU A 207 -4.47 16.27 -16.75
C LEU A 207 -3.82 17.23 -15.74
N ASP A 208 -4.63 18.16 -15.26
CA ASP A 208 -4.23 19.05 -14.17
C ASP A 208 -3.91 18.25 -12.90
N ARG A 209 -2.77 18.58 -12.29
CA ARG A 209 -2.29 18.02 -11.02
C ARG A 209 -3.33 18.17 -9.91
N VAL A 210 -4.09 19.27 -9.93
CA VAL A 210 -5.14 19.53 -8.93
C VAL A 210 -6.20 18.43 -8.97
N ILE A 211 -6.68 18.06 -10.16
CA ILE A 211 -7.68 17.01 -10.34
C ILE A 211 -7.13 15.66 -9.88
N VAL A 212 -5.88 15.36 -10.21
CA VAL A 212 -5.22 14.10 -9.81
C VAL A 212 -5.09 14.01 -8.29
N LEU A 213 -4.77 15.10 -7.59
CA LEU A 213 -4.71 15.12 -6.13
C LEU A 213 -6.08 14.84 -5.49
N HIS A 214 -7.17 15.38 -6.05
CA HIS A 214 -8.53 15.06 -5.58
C HIS A 214 -8.82 13.56 -5.70
N VAL A 215 -8.53 12.99 -6.86
CA VAL A 215 -8.72 11.55 -7.11
C VAL A 215 -7.86 10.72 -6.17
N GLN A 216 -6.59 11.08 -5.98
CA GLN A 216 -5.70 10.40 -5.04
C GLN A 216 -6.23 10.43 -3.61
N VAL A 217 -6.74 11.57 -3.13
CA VAL A 217 -7.34 11.66 -1.79
C VAL A 217 -8.55 10.74 -1.66
N VAL A 218 -9.43 10.69 -2.66
CA VAL A 218 -10.55 9.73 -2.67
C VAL A 218 -10.04 8.29 -2.62
N LEU A 219 -9.02 7.96 -3.41
CA LEU A 219 -8.40 6.62 -3.40
C LEU A 219 -7.81 6.28 -2.03
N VAL A 220 -7.16 7.23 -1.34
CA VAL A 220 -6.66 7.05 0.04
C VAL A 220 -7.80 6.72 1.01
N ILE A 221 -8.93 7.43 0.93
CA ILE A 221 -10.11 7.15 1.75
C ILE A 221 -10.64 5.73 1.47
N MET A 222 -10.73 5.34 0.19
CA MET A 222 -11.18 4.01 -0.20
C MET A 222 -10.21 2.90 0.25
N THR A 223 -8.90 3.15 0.18
CA THR A 223 -7.89 2.24 0.72
C THR A 223 -8.01 2.11 2.24
N ALA A 224 -8.20 3.22 2.96
CA ALA A 224 -8.37 3.19 4.42
C ALA A 224 -9.62 2.39 4.83
N THR A 225 -10.77 2.65 4.19
CA THR A 225 -12.04 1.95 4.50
C THR A 225 -11.97 0.46 4.18
N THR A 226 -11.36 0.06 3.07
CA THR A 226 -11.16 -1.36 2.74
C THR A 226 -10.15 -2.05 3.68
N LEU A 227 -9.12 -1.32 4.12
CA LEU A 227 -8.17 -1.82 5.12
C LEU A 227 -8.84 -2.06 6.47
N MET A 228 -9.80 -1.21 6.86
CA MET A 228 -10.62 -1.42 8.06
C MET A 228 -11.36 -2.76 8.00
N THR A 229 -11.98 -3.10 6.86
CA THR A 229 -12.70 -4.37 6.72
C THR A 229 -11.75 -5.57 6.85
N SER A 230 -10.56 -5.49 6.24
CA SER A 230 -9.51 -6.51 6.39
C SER A 230 -9.04 -6.64 7.84
N THR A 231 -8.91 -5.53 8.55
CA THR A 231 -8.52 -5.48 9.98
C THR A 231 -9.53 -6.20 10.87
N ILE A 232 -10.83 -6.04 10.61
CA ILE A 232 -11.89 -6.73 11.36
C ILE A 232 -11.73 -8.25 11.20
N LYS A 233 -11.41 -8.75 10.00
CA LYS A 233 -11.16 -10.18 9.76
C LYS A 233 -9.94 -10.71 10.50
N LEU A 234 -8.84 -9.94 10.54
CA LEU A 234 -7.66 -10.29 11.34
C LEU A 234 -7.98 -10.39 12.84
N ARG A 235 -8.78 -9.46 13.36
CA ARG A 235 -9.23 -9.50 14.76
C ARG A 235 -10.11 -10.71 15.05
N GLN A 236 -11.00 -11.06 14.13
CA GLN A 236 -11.86 -12.24 14.26
C GLN A 236 -11.04 -13.53 14.29
N ASN A 237 -10.01 -13.65 13.43
CA ASN A 237 -9.08 -14.80 13.45
C ASN A 237 -8.43 -14.98 14.83
N LEU A 238 -7.85 -13.89 15.36
CA LEU A 238 -7.14 -13.92 16.63
C LEU A 238 -8.04 -14.34 17.80
N ARG A 239 -9.33 -13.98 17.74
CA ARG A 239 -10.31 -14.40 18.75
C ARG A 239 -10.64 -15.89 18.64
N GLY A 240 -10.82 -16.41 17.42
CA GLY A 240 -11.09 -17.83 17.21
C GLY A 240 -9.94 -18.75 17.62
N MET A 241 -8.69 -18.27 17.59
CA MET A 241 -7.53 -19.05 18.08
C MET A 241 -7.39 -19.06 19.61
N ARG A 242 -8.13 -18.21 20.33
CA ARG A 242 -8.06 -18.10 21.80
C ARG A 242 -9.22 -18.79 22.53
N THR A 243 -10.17 -19.35 21.79
CA THR A 243 -11.32 -20.11 22.29
C THR A 243 -11.10 -21.59 22.04
#